data_AF-A0A660TNM3-F1
#
_entry.id   AF-A0A660TNM3-F1
#
_cell.length_a   1.000
_cell.length_b   1.000
_cell.length_c   1.000
_cell.angle_alpha   90.00
_cell.angle_beta   90.00
_cell.angle_gamma   90.00
#
_symmetry.space_group_name_H-M   'P 1'
#
loop_
_entity.id
_entity.type
_entity.pdbx_description
1 polymer ?
#
loop_
_entity_poly.entity_id
_entity_poly.type
_entity_poly.pdbx_seq_one_letter_code
_entity_poly.pdbx_strand_id
1 'polypeptide(L)'
;MISVFRLSYGKEELEAIKEVLASMWIGLGPKTQEFEEKFANYIGTKYAVVLNSTALHLALKVIGIEGKEVITTSITFISTNHAILYNNGITVFANVYPDTLNA
;
A
#
# COMPACT_ATOMS: atom_id res chain seq x y z
N MET A 1 -30.79 6.31 4.15
CA MET A 1 -29.40 6.66 4.52
C MET A 1 -28.50 6.29 3.35
N ILE A 2 -27.73 7.23 2.78
CA ILE A 2 -26.83 6.97 1.65
C ILE A 2 -25.42 6.76 2.21
N SER A 3 -24.77 5.65 1.85
CA SER A 3 -23.37 5.40 2.25
C SER A 3 -22.41 6.24 1.40
N VAL A 4 -21.43 6.88 2.04
CA VAL A 4 -20.38 7.66 1.36
C VAL A 4 -19.37 6.75 0.64
N PHE A 5 -19.09 5.58 1.22
CA PHE A 5 -18.24 4.55 0.61
C PHE A 5 -19.00 3.23 0.54
N ARG A 6 -18.99 2.59 -0.63
CA ARG A 6 -19.56 1.26 -0.84
C ARG A 6 -18.52 0.40 -1.54
N LEU A 7 -18.24 -0.75 -0.94
CA LEU A 7 -17.34 -1.74 -1.55
C LEU A 7 -18.01 -2.32 -2.80
N SER A 8 -17.23 -2.46 -3.87
CA SER A 8 -17.65 -3.11 -5.11
C SER A 8 -17.02 -4.50 -5.17
N TYR A 9 -17.86 -5.53 -5.12
CA TYR A 9 -17.48 -6.93 -5.29
C TYR A 9 -18.71 -7.71 -5.79
N GLY A 10 -18.47 -8.80 -6.49
CA GLY A 10 -19.48 -9.58 -7.20
C GLY A 10 -19.22 -11.08 -7.14
N LYS A 11 -19.67 -11.78 -8.19
CA LYS A 11 -19.50 -13.24 -8.28
C LYS A 11 -18.04 -13.60 -8.51
N GLU A 12 -17.32 -12.75 -9.22
CA GLU A 12 -15.93 -12.90 -9.61
C GLU A 12 -15.02 -12.98 -8.37
N GLU A 13 -15.16 -12.05 -7.42
CA GLU A 13 -14.41 -12.10 -6.15
C GLU A 13 -14.80 -13.33 -5.31
N LEU A 14 -16.08 -13.72 -5.30
CA LEU A 14 -16.54 -14.89 -4.56
C LEU A 14 -15.96 -16.19 -5.12
N GLU A 15 -15.93 -16.36 -6.44
CA GLU A 15 -15.31 -17.53 -7.07
C GLU A 15 -13.79 -17.55 -6.84
N ALA A 16 -13.11 -16.40 -6.94
CA ALA A 16 -11.68 -16.32 -6.65
C ALA A 16 -11.35 -16.73 -5.20
N ILE A 17 -12.17 -16.32 -4.23
CA ILE A 17 -12.02 -16.74 -2.83
C ILE A 17 -12.28 -18.24 -2.69
N LYS A 18 -13.32 -18.79 -3.33
CA LYS A 18 -13.61 -20.23 -3.30
C LYS A 18 -12.47 -21.07 -3.83
N GLU A 19 -11.82 -20.65 -4.93
CA GLU A 19 -10.64 -21.32 -5.47
C GLU A 19 -9.51 -21.40 -4.44
N VAL A 20 -9.22 -20.28 -3.74
CA VAL A 20 -8.19 -20.24 -2.69
C VAL A 20 -8.54 -21.20 -1.55
N LEU A 21 -9.79 -21.16 -1.07
CA LEU A 21 -10.24 -22.04 0.01
C LEU A 21 -10.18 -23.52 -0.40
N ALA A 22 -10.58 -23.86 -1.62
CA ALA A 22 -10.51 -25.23 -2.15
C ALA A 22 -9.07 -25.71 -2.33
N SER A 23 -8.13 -24.81 -2.62
CA SER A 23 -6.70 -25.13 -2.75
C SER A 23 -6.02 -25.48 -1.42
N MET A 24 -6.68 -25.22 -0.28
CA MET A 24 -6.12 -25.36 1.07
C MET A 24 -4.87 -24.49 1.33
N TRP A 25 -4.61 -23.47 0.50
CA TRP A 25 -3.47 -22.56 0.63
C TRP A 25 -3.93 -21.11 0.82
N ILE A 26 -4.14 -20.71 2.08
CA ILE A 26 -4.77 -19.42 2.43
C ILE A 26 -3.73 -18.28 2.60
N GLY A 27 -2.45 -18.62 2.78
CA GLY A 27 -1.38 -17.65 2.98
C GLY A 27 -0.69 -17.20 1.69
N LEU A 28 0.53 -16.67 1.84
CA LEU A 28 1.40 -16.31 0.71
C LEU A 28 1.62 -17.54 -0.18
N GLY A 29 1.16 -17.47 -1.42
CA GLY A 29 1.10 -18.62 -2.31
C GLY A 29 0.91 -18.24 -3.79
N PRO A 30 0.49 -19.20 -4.62
CA PRO A 30 0.40 -19.01 -6.07
C PRO A 30 -0.45 -17.80 -6.49
N LYS A 31 -1.57 -17.54 -5.79
CA LYS A 31 -2.42 -16.37 -6.07
C LYS A 31 -1.76 -15.03 -5.72
N THR A 32 -0.90 -14.99 -4.70
CA THR A 32 -0.11 -13.80 -4.38
C THR A 32 0.90 -13.52 -5.47
N GLN A 33 1.64 -14.55 -5.91
CA GLN A 33 2.62 -14.43 -6.99
C GLN A 33 1.94 -14.01 -8.31
N GLU A 34 0.82 -14.65 -8.66
CA GLU A 34 0.03 -14.29 -9.84
C GLU A 34 -0.39 -12.80 -9.81
N PHE A 35 -0.83 -12.31 -8.64
CA PHE A 35 -1.16 -10.91 -8.47
C PHE A 35 0.07 -10.00 -8.59
N GLU A 36 1.21 -10.36 -7.98
CA GLU A 36 2.45 -9.58 -8.09
C GLU A 36 2.89 -9.43 -9.56
N GLU A 37 2.87 -10.51 -10.33
CA GLU A 37 3.22 -10.50 -11.75
C GLU A 37 2.25 -9.62 -12.56
N LYS A 38 0.94 -9.81 -12.36
CA LYS A 38 -0.09 -8.99 -13.03
C LYS A 38 -0.01 -7.52 -12.65
N PHE A 39 0.23 -7.21 -11.38
CA PHE A 39 0.30 -5.85 -10.87
C PHE A 39 1.59 -5.15 -11.33
N ALA A 40 2.72 -5.85 -11.34
CA ALA A 40 3.97 -5.34 -11.90
C ALA A 40 3.80 -4.96 -13.38
N ASN A 41 3.17 -5.84 -14.17
CA ASN A 41 2.86 -5.58 -15.58
C ASN A 41 1.89 -4.39 -15.75
N TYR A 42 0.84 -4.30 -14.91
CA TYR A 42 -0.14 -3.21 -14.98
C TYR A 42 0.48 -1.84 -14.70
N ILE A 43 1.36 -1.74 -13.70
CA ILE A 43 2.04 -0.49 -13.33
C ILE A 43 3.25 -0.19 -14.24
N GLY A 44 3.79 -1.19 -14.94
CA GLY A 44 4.98 -1.05 -15.79
C GLY A 44 6.29 -1.09 -15.00
N THR A 45 6.33 -1.79 -13.87
CA THR A 45 7.55 -2.01 -13.06
C THR A 45 8.09 -3.42 -13.27
N LYS A 46 9.39 -3.62 -13.02
CA LYS A 46 10.03 -4.94 -13.12
C LYS A 46 9.57 -5.90 -12.02
N TYR A 47 9.23 -5.38 -10.84
CA TYR A 47 8.85 -6.16 -9.66
C TYR A 47 7.74 -5.47 -8.88
N ALA A 48 6.85 -6.27 -8.30
CA ALA A 48 5.89 -5.87 -7.28
C ALA A 48 5.98 -6.84 -6.11
N VAL A 49 5.76 -6.35 -4.89
CA VAL A 49 5.74 -7.17 -3.67
C VAL A 49 4.43 -6.88 -2.94
N VAL A 50 3.60 -7.90 -2.78
CA VAL A 50 2.34 -7.80 -2.05
C VAL A 50 2.61 -7.95 -0.57
N LEU A 51 1.99 -7.05 0.19
CA LEU A 51 2.03 -7.05 1.64
C LEU A 51 0.62 -6.82 2.14
N ASN A 52 0.46 -6.90 3.46
CA ASN A 52 -0.66 -6.24 4.12
C ASN A 52 -0.47 -4.71 4.07
N SER A 53 -1.08 -3.96 4.99
CA SER A 53 -1.02 -2.50 5.05
C SER A 53 0.33 -1.89 5.48
N THR A 54 1.47 -2.58 5.30
CA THR A 54 2.81 -2.16 5.76
C THR A 54 3.80 -1.79 4.66
N ALA A 55 3.34 -1.70 3.40
CA ALA A 55 4.23 -1.48 2.24
C ALA A 55 5.16 -0.27 2.38
N LEU A 56 4.64 0.90 2.78
CA LEU A 56 5.46 2.10 2.96
C LEU A 56 6.46 1.95 4.11
N HIS A 57 6.06 1.31 5.21
CA HIS A 57 6.96 1.06 6.33
C HIS A 57 8.14 0.17 5.92
N LEU A 58 7.89 -0.92 5.18
CA LEU A 58 8.95 -1.79 4.68
C LEU A 58 9.85 -1.05 3.68
N ALA A 59 9.27 -0.29 2.75
CA ALA A 59 10.04 0.48 1.77
C ALA A 59 11.04 1.43 2.45
N LEU A 60 10.59 2.19 3.45
CA LEU A 60 11.46 3.08 4.22
C LEU A 60 12.50 2.33 5.06
N LYS A 61 12.15 1.15 5.60
CA LYS A 61 13.09 0.29 6.31
C LYS A 61 14.23 -0.17 5.40
N VAL A 62 13.91 -0.60 4.18
CA VAL A 62 14.88 -1.05 3.17
C VAL A 62 15.77 0.11 2.70
N ILE A 63 15.22 1.31 2.56
CA ILE A 63 16.00 2.52 2.20
C ILE A 63 16.96 2.95 3.33
N GLY A 64 16.67 2.60 4.59
CA GLY A 64 17.53 2.91 5.73
C GLY A 64 17.52 4.39 6.09
N ILE A 65 16.36 4.89 6.54
CA ILE A 65 16.13 6.31 6.83
C ILE A 65 16.40 6.73 8.29
N GLU A 66 16.95 5.85 9.12
CA GLU A 66 17.20 6.14 10.53
C GLU A 66 18.06 7.40 10.71
N GLY A 67 17.58 8.34 11.52
CA GLY A 67 18.21 9.64 11.76
C GLY A 67 18.18 10.62 10.57
N LYS A 68 17.54 10.25 9.45
CA LYS A 68 17.45 11.10 8.25
C LYS A 68 16.12 11.84 8.17
N GLU A 69 16.16 13.01 7.55
CA GLU A 69 14.97 13.78 7.21
C GLU A 69 14.22 13.16 6.02
N VAL A 70 12.89 13.11 6.12
CA VAL A 70 11.99 12.68 5.05
C VAL A 70 10.94 13.76 4.85
N ILE A 71 10.92 14.31 3.64
CA ILE A 71 9.96 15.34 3.26
C ILE A 71 8.61 14.67 2.97
N THR A 72 7.55 15.24 3.51
CA THR A 72 6.16 14.83 3.32
C THR A 72 5.25 16.05 3.53
N THR A 73 3.93 15.86 3.54
CA THR A 73 2.96 16.94 3.76
C THR A 73 2.18 16.72 5.05
N SER A 74 1.69 17.81 5.64
CA SER A 74 0.73 17.73 6.75
C SER A 74 -0.68 17.35 6.28
N ILE A 75 -0.98 17.61 5.01
CA ILE A 75 -2.22 17.22 4.32
C ILE A 75 -2.00 15.87 3.62
N THR A 76 -2.06 14.79 4.40
CA THR A 76 -1.98 13.40 3.93
C THR A 76 -2.68 12.48 4.94
N PHE A 77 -2.83 11.19 4.63
CA PHE A 77 -3.26 10.23 5.65
C PHE A 77 -2.12 9.94 6.63
N ILE A 78 -2.45 9.84 7.93
CA ILE A 78 -1.45 9.79 9.01
C ILE A 78 -0.43 8.65 8.88
N SER A 79 -0.79 7.56 8.18
CA SER A 79 0.11 6.41 7.98
C SER A 79 1.40 6.78 7.26
N THR A 80 1.39 7.82 6.41
CA THR A 80 2.59 8.35 5.74
C THR A 80 3.64 8.76 6.77
N ASN A 81 3.23 9.55 7.77
CA ASN A 81 4.13 10.07 8.81
C ASN A 81 4.48 8.99 9.83
N HIS A 82 3.55 8.09 10.15
CA HIS A 82 3.84 6.94 11.01
C HIS A 82 4.90 6.02 10.42
N ALA A 83 4.86 5.76 9.11
CA ALA A 83 5.86 4.93 8.46
C ALA A 83 7.28 5.50 8.58
N ILE A 84 7.42 6.84 8.56
CA ILE A 84 8.69 7.54 8.77
C ILE A 84 9.15 7.36 10.23
N LEU A 85 8.27 7.67 11.18
CA LEU A 85 8.59 7.61 12.62
C LEU A 85 8.92 6.18 13.09
N TYR A 86 8.19 5.16 12.61
CA TYR A 86 8.48 3.76 12.93
C TYR A 86 9.83 3.27 12.39
N ASN A 87 10.43 4.01 11.47
CA ASN A 87 11.76 3.77 10.94
C ASN A 87 12.82 4.73 11.50
N ASN A 88 12.53 5.42 12.62
CA ASN A 88 13.40 6.39 13.26
C ASN A 88 13.82 7.55 12.33
N GLY A 89 13.00 7.87 11.33
CA GLY A 89 13.19 9.04 10.47
C GLY A 89 12.64 10.32 11.10
N ILE A 90 13.07 11.47 10.59
CA ILE A 90 12.63 12.80 11.01
C ILE A 90 11.69 13.34 9.93
N THR A 91 10.43 13.59 10.30
CA THR A 91 9.43 14.15 9.37
C THR A 91 9.65 15.64 9.16
N VAL A 92 9.75 16.07 7.91
CA VAL A 92 9.82 17.50 7.52
C VAL A 92 8.63 17.83 6.62
N PHE A 93 7.80 18.80 7.02
CA PHE A 93 6.59 19.13 6.28
C PHE A 93 6.82 20.18 5.20
N ALA A 94 6.44 19.84 3.96
CA ALA A 94 6.23 20.76 2.85
C ALA A 94 4.77 21.24 2.82
N ASN A 95 4.58 22.48 2.35
CA ASN A 95 3.24 23.06 2.15
C ASN A 95 2.57 22.43 0.92
N VAL A 96 1.25 22.58 0.80
CA VAL A 96 0.48 22.09 -0.35
C VAL A 96 -0.18 23.23 -1.12
N TYR A 97 -0.41 23.02 -2.41
CA TYR A 97 -1.22 23.91 -3.23
C TYR A 97 -2.70 23.82 -2.80
N PRO A 98 -3.40 24.94 -2.59
CA PRO A 98 -4.76 24.94 -2.01
C PRO A 98 -5.83 24.37 -2.93
N ASP A 99 -5.59 24.35 -4.24
CA ASP A 99 -6.51 23.86 -5.28
C ASP A 99 -6.38 22.35 -5.53
N THR A 100 -5.18 21.78 -5.33
CA THR A 100 -4.91 20.36 -5.60
C THR A 100 -4.63 19.54 -4.35
N LEU A 101 -4.31 20.20 -3.23
CA LEU A 101 -3.86 19.58 -1.96
C LEU A 101 -2.57 18.76 -2.08
N ASN A 102 -1.84 18.87 -3.18
CA ASN A 102 -0.52 18.25 -3.38
C ASN A 102 0.60 19.24 -3.09
N ALA A 103 1.79 18.74 -2.75
CA ALA A 103 3.03 19.54 -2.61
C ALA A 103 3.80 19.63 -3.93
#